data_AF-A0A1X2CE72-F1
#
_entry.id   AF-A0A1X2CE72-F1
#
_cell.length_a   1.000
_cell.length_b   1.000
_cell.length_c   1.000
_cell.angle_alpha   90.00
_cell.angle_beta   90.00
_cell.angle_gamma   90.00
#
_symmetry.space_group_name_H-M   'P 1'
#
loop_
_entity.id
_entity.type
_entity.pdbx_description
1 polymer ?
#
loop_
_entity_poly.entity_id
_entity_poly.type
_entity_poly.pdbx_seq_one_letter_code
_entity_poly.pdbx_strand_id
1 'polypeptide(L)'
;MITLLATTTTRPLDPAVLTADESARLATLAGEQQRRQWLTSRRALRLLLGLAGLPPETARYTFPHPRISLSHTERVGAAAVVVDPTHLVTGVGIDVEPDRDADPRVARFFLDRRAQAWLATLPIAERRRQQVSLWTVKEALFKADMNNERATLRDYALVDPTAATGCAVRNLPHEEPAPGRSTVFGYTRTRLPGTGEHLCMAVAFRRPTTPTSTDAPMHSLPRRNMSTQEITFDEVAERISATLSIPLAKLTPTTTLADLAADSFMLVEAVVDLQEEFDTMFTQTQLREVTNLGELVELLQRSRVTSDA
;
A
#
# COMPACT_ATOMS: atom_id res chain seq x y z
N MET A 1 -21.98 -12.21 14.28
CA MET A 1 -21.66 -12.14 12.83
C MET A 1 -21.17 -10.73 12.55
N ILE A 2 -20.07 -10.56 11.81
CA ILE A 2 -19.56 -9.23 11.45
C ILE A 2 -19.98 -8.96 10.00
N THR A 3 -20.68 -7.87 9.78
CA THR A 3 -21.14 -7.45 8.45
C THR A 3 -20.24 -6.36 7.91
N LEU A 4 -19.61 -6.65 6.77
CA LEU A 4 -18.83 -5.69 6.00
C LEU A 4 -19.60 -5.34 4.73
N LEU A 5 -19.85 -4.06 4.51
CA LEU A 5 -20.37 -3.55 3.25
C LEU A 5 -19.25 -2.88 2.49
N ALA A 6 -19.27 -3.01 1.17
CA ALA A 6 -18.43 -2.22 0.28
C ALA A 6 -19.20 -1.75 -0.93
N THR A 7 -18.77 -0.61 -1.46
CA THR A 7 -19.29 -0.03 -2.70
C THR A 7 -18.14 0.33 -3.61
N THR A 8 -18.35 0.13 -4.90
CA THR A 8 -17.44 0.61 -5.94
C THR A 8 -18.19 1.44 -6.97
N THR A 9 -17.51 2.41 -7.58
CA THR A 9 -18.07 3.23 -8.65
C THR A 9 -16.97 3.67 -9.60
N THR A 10 -17.32 3.78 -10.88
CA THR A 10 -16.49 4.42 -11.91
C THR A 10 -16.91 5.85 -12.22
N ARG A 11 -18.03 6.28 -11.62
CA ARG A 11 -18.57 7.64 -11.80
C ARG A 11 -18.00 8.57 -10.73
N PRO A 12 -17.56 9.79 -11.10
CA PRO A 12 -17.23 10.81 -10.13
C PRO A 12 -18.49 11.33 -9.41
N LEU A 13 -18.30 11.88 -8.23
CA LEU A 13 -19.30 12.71 -7.55
C LEU A 13 -19.46 14.02 -8.34
N ASP A 14 -20.68 14.51 -8.45
CA ASP A 14 -20.95 15.81 -9.10
C ASP A 14 -20.40 16.93 -8.20
N PRO A 15 -19.49 17.81 -8.69
CA PRO A 15 -18.98 18.94 -7.91
C PRO A 15 -20.09 19.85 -7.36
N ALA A 16 -21.24 19.93 -8.02
CA ALA A 16 -22.37 20.78 -7.58
C ALA A 16 -23.02 20.30 -6.28
N VAL A 17 -22.78 19.06 -5.84
CA VAL A 17 -23.35 18.49 -4.60
C VAL A 17 -22.34 18.36 -3.47
N LEU A 18 -21.18 19.02 -3.59
CA LEU A 18 -20.16 19.04 -2.54
C LEU A 18 -20.56 20.02 -1.43
N THR A 19 -20.20 19.67 -0.19
CA THR A 19 -20.25 20.64 0.91
C THR A 19 -19.14 21.69 0.76
N ALA A 20 -19.18 22.75 1.59
CA ALA A 20 -18.15 23.78 1.58
C ALA A 20 -16.75 23.19 1.85
N ASP A 21 -16.64 22.31 2.85
CA ASP A 21 -15.37 21.66 3.23
C ASP A 21 -14.86 20.73 2.13
N GLU A 22 -15.76 19.98 1.49
CA GLU A 22 -15.43 19.12 0.36
C GLU A 22 -14.95 19.92 -0.85
N SER A 23 -15.61 21.05 -1.14
CA SER A 23 -15.21 21.96 -2.23
C SER A 23 -13.85 22.59 -1.96
N ALA A 24 -13.60 23.02 -0.72
CA ALA A 24 -12.31 23.55 -0.30
C ALA A 24 -11.20 22.51 -0.47
N ARG A 25 -11.46 21.25 -0.06
CA ARG A 25 -10.49 20.15 -0.25
C ARG A 25 -10.24 19.82 -1.72
N LEU A 26 -11.28 19.84 -2.56
CA LEU A 26 -11.13 19.61 -4.01
C LEU A 26 -10.25 20.70 -4.66
N ALA A 27 -10.38 21.94 -4.22
CA ALA A 27 -9.63 23.08 -4.75
C ALA A 27 -8.11 22.95 -4.52
N THR A 28 -7.68 22.28 -3.43
CA THR A 28 -6.25 22.08 -3.13
C THR A 28 -5.56 21.03 -3.99
N LEU A 29 -6.29 20.22 -4.78
CA LEU A 29 -5.70 19.15 -5.57
C LEU A 29 -5.09 19.67 -6.88
N ALA A 30 -3.86 19.22 -7.17
CA ALA A 30 -3.01 19.73 -8.24
C ALA A 30 -3.22 18.94 -9.55
N GLY A 31 -4.45 18.92 -10.09
CA GLY A 31 -4.69 18.37 -11.42
C GLY A 31 -6.08 17.78 -11.62
N GLU A 32 -6.51 17.72 -12.88
CA GLU A 32 -7.82 17.16 -13.26
C GLU A 32 -7.93 15.68 -12.89
N GLN A 33 -6.86 14.90 -13.09
CA GLN A 33 -6.83 13.48 -12.75
C GLN A 33 -7.01 13.25 -11.26
N GLN A 34 -6.21 13.92 -10.41
CA GLN A 34 -6.32 13.83 -8.95
C GLN A 34 -7.71 14.27 -8.47
N ARG A 35 -8.26 15.35 -9.04
CA ARG A 35 -9.63 15.81 -8.76
C ARG A 35 -10.67 14.76 -9.11
N ARG A 36 -10.56 14.14 -10.28
CA ARG A 36 -11.47 13.08 -10.74
C ARG A 36 -11.38 11.83 -9.85
N GLN A 37 -10.19 11.38 -9.50
CA GLN A 37 -9.97 10.24 -8.59
C GLN A 37 -10.56 10.54 -7.21
N TRP A 38 -10.31 11.74 -6.67
CA TRP A 38 -10.90 12.19 -5.42
C TRP A 38 -12.43 12.19 -5.49
N LEU A 39 -13.03 12.76 -6.53
CA LEU A 39 -14.50 12.75 -6.70
C LEU A 39 -15.07 11.33 -6.83
N THR A 40 -14.36 10.43 -7.51
CA THR A 40 -14.80 9.03 -7.69
C THR A 40 -14.74 8.27 -6.37
N SER A 41 -13.68 8.44 -5.58
CA SER A 41 -13.58 7.87 -4.24
C SER A 41 -14.65 8.43 -3.29
N ARG A 42 -14.88 9.76 -3.30
CA ARG A 42 -15.95 10.38 -2.50
C ARG A 42 -17.34 9.93 -2.90
N ARG A 43 -17.59 9.64 -4.18
CA ARG A 43 -18.85 9.02 -4.58
C ARG A 43 -19.02 7.63 -3.98
N ALA A 44 -17.99 6.79 -4.03
CA ALA A 44 -18.04 5.46 -3.40
C ALA A 44 -18.37 5.59 -1.92
N LEU A 45 -17.63 6.44 -1.21
CA LEU A 45 -17.85 6.69 0.21
C LEU A 45 -19.27 7.20 0.50
N ARG A 46 -19.80 8.17 -0.26
CA ARG A 46 -21.14 8.72 -0.04
C ARG A 46 -22.24 7.67 -0.25
N LEU A 47 -22.11 6.81 -1.26
CA LEU A 47 -23.04 5.69 -1.47
C LEU A 47 -23.00 4.72 -0.29
N LEU A 48 -21.81 4.35 0.15
CA LEU A 48 -21.61 3.47 1.30
C LEU A 48 -22.21 4.04 2.58
N LEU A 49 -21.97 5.32 2.86
CA LEU A 49 -22.50 6.01 4.04
C LEU A 49 -24.03 6.01 4.02
N GLY A 50 -24.64 6.31 2.88
CA GLY A 50 -26.10 6.23 2.71
C GLY A 50 -26.65 4.82 2.97
N LEU A 51 -26.01 3.78 2.44
CA LEU A 51 -26.39 2.38 2.67
C LEU A 51 -26.22 1.96 4.14
N ALA A 52 -25.23 2.50 4.82
CA ALA A 52 -24.96 2.22 6.24
C ALA A 52 -25.75 3.12 7.21
N GLY A 53 -26.60 4.04 6.71
CA GLY A 53 -27.34 4.99 7.54
C GLY A 53 -26.45 6.02 8.26
N LEU A 54 -25.24 6.27 7.75
CA LEU A 54 -24.28 7.21 8.31
C LEU A 54 -24.38 8.60 7.64
N PRO A 55 -23.96 9.69 8.32
CA PRO A 55 -23.92 11.02 7.72
C PRO A 55 -23.17 11.03 6.37
N PRO A 56 -23.76 11.57 5.28
CA PRO A 56 -23.21 11.47 3.91
C PRO A 56 -22.09 12.47 3.59
N GLU A 57 -21.83 13.40 4.52
CA GLU A 57 -20.77 14.40 4.39
C GLU A 57 -19.40 13.74 4.60
N THR A 58 -18.65 13.58 3.51
CA THR A 58 -17.45 12.74 3.51
C THR A 58 -16.27 13.38 4.21
N ALA A 59 -16.24 14.71 4.31
CA ALA A 59 -15.21 15.47 5.02
C ALA A 59 -15.18 15.20 6.53
N ARG A 60 -16.27 14.66 7.11
CA ARG A 60 -16.33 14.30 8.54
C ARG A 60 -15.45 13.11 8.92
N TYR A 61 -15.02 12.32 7.94
CA TYR A 61 -14.29 11.09 8.18
C TYR A 61 -12.82 11.30 7.84
N THR A 62 -11.99 11.26 8.87
CA THR A 62 -10.53 11.23 8.74
C THR A 62 -10.06 9.80 8.54
N PHE A 63 -8.99 9.62 7.77
CA PHE A 63 -8.42 8.31 7.48
C PHE A 63 -6.97 8.25 8.00
N PRO A 64 -6.52 7.12 8.55
CA PRO A 64 -7.24 5.85 8.71
C PRO A 64 -8.42 5.94 9.70
N HIS A 65 -9.49 5.17 9.45
CA HIS A 65 -10.70 5.16 10.28
C HIS A 65 -11.00 3.72 10.76
N PRO A 66 -11.33 3.49 12.04
CA PRO A 66 -11.48 2.14 12.60
C PRO A 66 -12.65 1.34 11.99
N ARG A 67 -13.59 2.03 11.33
CA ARG A 67 -14.79 1.41 10.76
C ARG A 67 -15.00 1.66 9.28
N ILE A 68 -14.21 2.53 8.66
CA ILE A 68 -14.40 2.93 7.26
C ILE A 68 -13.05 2.91 6.56
N SER A 69 -13.00 2.40 5.34
CA SER A 69 -11.81 2.46 4.52
C SER A 69 -12.15 2.95 3.12
N LEU A 70 -11.17 3.55 2.46
CA LEU A 70 -11.30 4.14 1.14
C LEU A 70 -10.07 3.78 0.30
N SER A 71 -10.27 3.44 -0.95
CA SER A 71 -9.21 3.27 -1.94
C SER A 71 -9.71 3.72 -3.32
N HIS A 72 -8.78 4.00 -4.23
CA HIS A 72 -9.11 4.36 -5.59
C HIS A 72 -7.99 4.04 -6.56
N THR A 73 -8.38 3.81 -7.81
CA THR A 73 -7.50 3.80 -8.98
C THR A 73 -7.87 5.01 -9.86
N GLU A 74 -7.29 5.10 -11.05
CA GLU A 74 -7.72 6.08 -12.06
C GLU A 74 -9.20 5.91 -12.46
N ARG A 75 -9.72 4.69 -12.41
CA ARG A 75 -11.04 4.34 -12.96
C ARG A 75 -12.07 4.03 -11.89
N VAL A 76 -11.66 3.50 -10.74
CA VAL A 76 -12.56 3.00 -9.69
C VAL A 76 -12.31 3.72 -8.38
N GLY A 77 -13.38 4.17 -7.73
CA GLY A 77 -13.40 4.48 -6.31
C GLY A 77 -14.04 3.33 -5.54
N ALA A 78 -13.45 2.94 -4.42
CA ALA A 78 -13.91 1.85 -3.56
C ALA A 78 -13.94 2.28 -2.10
N ALA A 79 -15.01 1.94 -1.38
CA ALA A 79 -15.13 2.20 0.05
C ALA A 79 -15.70 0.98 0.78
N ALA A 80 -15.27 0.73 2.02
CA ALA A 80 -15.79 -0.33 2.89
C ALA A 80 -16.18 0.20 4.29
N VAL A 81 -17.22 -0.37 4.90
CA VAL A 81 -17.68 -0.04 6.26
C VAL A 81 -18.10 -1.29 7.03
N VAL A 82 -17.77 -1.32 8.32
CA VAL A 82 -18.30 -2.28 9.28
C VAL A 82 -19.60 -1.71 9.88
N VAL A 83 -20.73 -2.31 9.51
CA VAL A 83 -22.08 -1.80 9.85
C VAL A 83 -22.36 -1.97 11.34
N ASP A 84 -21.98 -3.11 11.91
CA ASP A 84 -22.19 -3.45 13.33
C ASP A 84 -20.85 -3.86 13.98
N PRO A 85 -19.98 -2.91 14.35
CA PRO A 85 -18.69 -3.23 14.91
C PRO A 85 -18.87 -3.88 16.28
N THR A 86 -18.38 -5.11 16.40
CA THR A 86 -18.14 -5.70 17.72
C THR A 86 -16.86 -5.09 18.32
N HIS A 87 -16.70 -5.15 19.64
CA HIS A 87 -15.45 -4.75 20.31
C HIS A 87 -14.21 -5.56 19.86
N LEU A 88 -14.42 -6.64 19.11
CA LEU A 88 -13.35 -7.47 18.54
C LEU A 88 -12.76 -6.86 17.26
N VAL A 89 -13.53 -6.06 16.51
CA VAL A 89 -13.07 -5.42 15.28
C VAL A 89 -12.32 -4.14 15.64
N THR A 90 -11.06 -4.05 15.24
CA THR A 90 -10.20 -2.89 15.53
C THR A 90 -9.91 -2.02 14.32
N GLY A 91 -10.21 -2.49 13.13
CA GLY A 91 -9.97 -1.72 11.90
C GLY A 91 -10.51 -2.42 10.67
N VAL A 92 -10.63 -1.65 9.59
CA VAL A 92 -11.08 -2.12 8.28
C VAL A 92 -10.20 -1.50 7.20
N GLY A 93 -9.94 -2.29 6.17
CA GLY A 93 -9.18 -1.88 5.01
C GLY A 93 -9.87 -2.29 3.74
N ILE A 94 -9.80 -1.43 2.73
CA ILE A 94 -10.18 -1.77 1.36
C ILE A 94 -9.06 -1.32 0.45
N ASP A 95 -8.79 -2.12 -0.58
CA ASP A 95 -7.87 -1.73 -1.62
C ASP A 95 -8.33 -2.20 -3.00
N VAL A 96 -8.01 -1.42 -4.03
CA VAL A 96 -8.37 -1.68 -5.42
C VAL A 96 -7.18 -1.36 -6.32
N GLU A 97 -6.86 -2.26 -7.24
CA GLU A 97 -5.69 -2.13 -8.13
C GLU A 97 -6.01 -2.65 -9.54
N PRO A 98 -5.60 -1.93 -10.61
CA PRO A 98 -5.78 -2.41 -11.97
C PRO A 98 -4.81 -3.55 -12.29
N ASP A 99 -5.15 -4.37 -13.29
CA ASP A 99 -4.13 -5.21 -13.93
C ASP A 99 -3.04 -4.30 -14.51
N ARG A 100 -1.79 -4.62 -14.19
CA ARG A 100 -0.61 -3.96 -14.75
C ARG A 100 0.50 -4.95 -14.99
N ASP A 101 1.43 -4.57 -15.87
CA ASP A 101 2.65 -5.33 -16.06
C ASP A 101 3.64 -5.01 -14.93
N ALA A 102 3.37 -5.57 -13.76
CA ALA A 102 4.18 -5.32 -12.57
C ALA A 102 5.57 -5.96 -12.69
N ASP A 103 6.60 -5.22 -12.32
CA ASP A 103 7.95 -5.74 -12.25
C ASP A 103 8.05 -6.88 -11.21
N PRO A 104 8.41 -8.12 -11.60
CA PRO A 104 8.55 -9.25 -10.69
C PRO A 104 9.45 -9.01 -9.47
N ARG A 105 10.40 -8.09 -9.60
CA ARG A 105 11.39 -7.74 -8.56
C ARG A 105 10.73 -7.05 -7.37
N VAL A 106 9.61 -6.36 -7.56
CA VAL A 106 8.85 -5.63 -6.53
C VAL A 106 8.30 -6.55 -5.44
N ALA A 107 8.00 -7.81 -5.79
CA ALA A 107 7.50 -8.83 -4.86
C ALA A 107 8.35 -8.95 -3.58
N ARG A 108 9.67 -8.75 -3.65
CA ARG A 108 10.58 -8.89 -2.50
C ARG A 108 10.35 -7.85 -1.39
N PHE A 109 9.72 -6.72 -1.70
CA PHE A 109 9.48 -5.64 -0.75
C PHE A 109 8.25 -5.88 0.12
N PHE A 110 7.26 -6.61 -0.39
CA PHE A 110 5.97 -6.77 0.29
C PHE A 110 5.58 -8.23 0.56
N LEU A 111 6.24 -9.20 -0.07
CA LEU A 111 5.99 -10.63 0.17
C LEU A 111 7.07 -11.26 1.04
N ASP A 112 6.65 -12.21 1.88
CA ASP A 112 7.57 -13.11 2.58
C ASP A 112 8.14 -14.18 1.63
N ARG A 113 9.14 -14.94 2.11
CA ARG A 113 9.79 -15.98 1.29
C ARG A 113 8.81 -17.05 0.81
N ARG A 114 7.79 -17.37 1.59
CA ARG A 114 6.82 -18.43 1.27
C ARG A 114 5.89 -17.98 0.13
N ALA A 115 5.38 -16.76 0.20
CA ALA A 115 4.58 -16.18 -0.86
C ALA A 115 5.41 -15.95 -2.14
N GLN A 116 6.67 -15.54 -2.03
CA GLN A 116 7.58 -15.44 -3.18
C GLN A 116 7.84 -16.80 -3.84
N ALA A 117 8.11 -17.84 -3.04
CA ALA A 117 8.33 -19.20 -3.54
C ALA A 117 7.09 -19.73 -4.26
N TRP A 118 5.90 -19.53 -3.70
CA TRP A 118 4.64 -19.87 -4.36
C TRP A 118 4.48 -19.13 -5.69
N LEU A 119 4.69 -17.81 -5.71
CA LEU A 119 4.57 -17.00 -6.92
C LEU A 119 5.51 -17.51 -8.03
N ALA A 120 6.73 -17.94 -7.67
CA ALA A 120 7.70 -18.50 -8.60
C ALA A 120 7.28 -19.86 -9.20
N THR A 121 6.28 -20.55 -8.65
CA THR A 121 5.74 -21.80 -9.23
C THR A 121 4.77 -21.56 -10.38
N LEU A 122 4.20 -20.35 -10.52
CA LEU A 122 3.18 -20.06 -11.51
C LEU A 122 3.77 -19.78 -12.91
N PRO A 123 2.99 -19.91 -14.00
CA PRO A 123 3.35 -19.36 -15.31
C PRO A 123 3.59 -17.85 -15.26
N ILE A 124 4.52 -17.32 -16.06
CA ILE A 124 4.93 -15.89 -16.04
C ILE A 124 3.73 -14.93 -16.14
N ALA A 125 2.78 -15.22 -17.05
CA ALA A 125 1.58 -14.40 -17.22
C ALA A 125 0.68 -14.38 -15.96
N GLU A 126 0.63 -15.49 -15.21
CA GLU A 126 -0.12 -15.56 -13.95
C GLU A 126 0.63 -14.93 -12.79
N ARG A 127 1.98 -14.97 -12.79
CA ARG A 127 2.81 -14.33 -11.75
C ARG A 127 2.49 -12.86 -11.61
N ARG A 128 2.47 -12.12 -12.72
CA ARG A 128 2.24 -10.67 -12.72
C ARG A 128 0.87 -10.33 -12.14
N ARG A 129 -0.17 -11.04 -12.59
CA ARG A 129 -1.54 -10.87 -12.07
C ARG A 129 -1.66 -11.23 -10.59
N GLN A 130 -1.03 -12.33 -10.16
CA GLN A 130 -1.06 -12.72 -8.75
C GLN A 130 -0.22 -11.79 -7.87
N GLN A 131 0.85 -11.20 -8.40
CA GLN A 131 1.65 -10.21 -7.69
C GLN A 131 0.82 -8.97 -7.35
N VAL A 132 0.12 -8.40 -8.34
CA VAL A 132 -0.80 -7.28 -8.12
C VAL A 132 -1.92 -7.70 -7.16
N SER A 133 -2.51 -8.89 -7.34
CA SER A 133 -3.53 -9.37 -6.42
C SER A 133 -3.05 -9.48 -4.97
N LEU A 134 -1.83 -9.96 -4.75
CA LEU A 134 -1.26 -10.07 -3.41
C LEU A 134 -0.92 -8.70 -2.84
N TRP A 135 -0.46 -7.77 -3.67
CA TRP A 135 -0.28 -6.37 -3.26
C TRP A 135 -1.60 -5.78 -2.76
N THR A 136 -2.69 -5.93 -3.53
CA THR A 136 -4.03 -5.44 -3.11
C THR A 136 -4.45 -6.04 -1.76
N VAL A 137 -4.13 -7.32 -1.51
CA VAL A 137 -4.38 -7.92 -0.20
C VAL A 137 -3.55 -7.24 0.88
N LYS A 138 -2.24 -7.06 0.66
CA LYS A 138 -1.32 -6.45 1.63
C LYS A 138 -1.69 -5.00 1.96
N GLU A 139 -2.05 -4.20 0.97
CA GLU A 139 -2.54 -2.83 1.16
C GLU A 139 -3.84 -2.79 1.96
N ALA A 140 -4.80 -3.67 1.66
CA ALA A 140 -6.03 -3.75 2.45
C ALA A 140 -5.73 -4.13 3.91
N LEU A 141 -4.81 -5.07 4.15
CA LEU A 141 -4.38 -5.43 5.51
C LEU A 141 -3.69 -4.26 6.23
N PHE A 142 -2.81 -3.55 5.52
CA PHE A 142 -2.12 -2.37 6.04
C PHE A 142 -3.10 -1.26 6.42
N LYS A 143 -4.08 -0.97 5.55
CA LYS A 143 -5.15 0.01 5.82
C LYS A 143 -6.07 -0.41 6.98
N ALA A 144 -6.22 -1.72 7.22
CA ALA A 144 -7.00 -2.25 8.33
C ALA A 144 -6.27 -2.19 9.69
N ASP A 145 -4.95 -2.05 9.70
CA ASP A 145 -4.18 -1.95 10.94
C ASP A 145 -4.06 -0.49 11.41
N MET A 146 -4.78 -0.16 12.48
CA MET A 146 -4.74 1.17 13.10
C MET A 146 -3.38 1.49 13.75
N ASN A 147 -2.48 0.51 13.89
CA ASN A 147 -1.14 0.66 14.47
C ASN A 147 -0.04 0.40 13.43
N ASN A 148 -0.30 0.76 12.17
CA ASN A 148 0.61 0.53 11.04
C ASN A 148 1.77 1.54 10.91
N GLU A 149 1.89 2.51 11.83
CA GLU A 149 2.87 3.61 11.81
C GLU A 149 4.34 3.16 11.71
N ARG A 150 4.63 1.93 12.14
CA ARG A 150 5.95 1.28 12.02
C ARG A 150 5.92 0.00 11.20
N ALA A 151 4.75 -0.35 10.67
CA ALA A 151 4.58 -1.55 9.88
C ALA A 151 5.06 -1.35 8.44
N THR A 152 5.48 -2.43 7.82
CA THR A 152 5.76 -2.57 6.38
C THR A 152 4.74 -3.52 5.77
N LEU A 153 4.51 -3.47 4.46
CA LEU A 153 3.62 -4.45 3.81
C LEU A 153 4.11 -5.90 3.98
N ARG A 154 5.42 -6.08 4.20
CA ARG A 154 6.03 -7.38 4.45
C ARG A 154 5.63 -7.98 5.80
N ASP A 155 5.30 -7.14 6.79
CA ASP A 155 4.95 -7.59 8.15
C ASP A 155 3.63 -8.38 8.19
N TYR A 156 2.77 -8.25 7.17
CA TYR A 156 1.46 -8.90 7.12
C TYR A 156 1.56 -10.28 6.46
N ALA A 157 1.88 -11.33 7.20
CA ALA A 157 1.96 -12.67 6.64
C ALA A 157 0.56 -13.25 6.38
N LEU A 158 0.29 -13.64 5.13
CA LEU A 158 -0.92 -14.39 4.78
C LEU A 158 -0.79 -15.79 5.37
N VAL A 159 -1.89 -16.42 5.79
CA VAL A 159 -1.90 -17.85 6.17
C VAL A 159 -1.85 -18.71 4.90
N ASP A 160 -2.61 -18.34 3.88
CA ASP A 160 -2.60 -18.99 2.57
C ASP A 160 -2.64 -17.93 1.45
N PRO A 161 -1.56 -17.74 0.67
CA PRO A 161 -1.52 -16.75 -0.40
C PRO A 161 -2.41 -17.13 -1.60
N THR A 162 -2.91 -18.37 -1.68
CA THR A 162 -3.81 -18.82 -2.75
C THR A 162 -5.28 -18.50 -2.46
N ALA A 163 -5.64 -18.38 -1.18
CA ALA A 163 -7.03 -18.23 -0.77
C ALA A 163 -7.68 -16.93 -1.29
N ALA A 164 -8.90 -17.05 -1.82
CA ALA A 164 -9.72 -15.89 -2.17
C ALA A 164 -10.29 -15.22 -0.90
N THR A 165 -10.61 -16.02 0.11
CA THR A 165 -10.99 -15.57 1.46
C THR A 165 -10.06 -16.25 2.44
N GLY A 166 -9.40 -15.50 3.31
CA GLY A 166 -8.36 -16.06 4.16
C GLY A 166 -8.09 -15.23 5.40
N CYS A 167 -7.05 -15.64 6.11
CA CYS A 167 -6.55 -14.95 7.29
C CYS A 167 -5.11 -14.48 7.07
N ALA A 168 -4.73 -13.42 7.77
CA ALA A 168 -3.36 -12.95 7.85
C ALA A 168 -3.01 -12.59 9.30
N VAL A 169 -1.72 -12.51 9.59
CA VAL A 169 -1.18 -12.11 10.90
C VAL A 169 -0.14 -11.02 10.71
N ARG A 170 -0.07 -10.08 11.66
CA ARG A 170 1.03 -9.12 11.70
C ARG A 170 2.20 -9.68 12.48
N ASN A 171 3.33 -9.83 11.80
CA ASN A 171 4.64 -10.16 12.37
C ASN A 171 5.30 -8.85 12.80
N LEU A 172 5.48 -8.63 14.11
CA LEU A 172 6.20 -7.47 14.62
C LEU A 172 7.71 -7.76 14.61
N PRO A 173 8.54 -6.96 13.93
CA PRO A 173 9.98 -7.07 14.08
C PRO A 173 10.43 -6.41 15.41
N HIS A 174 11.21 -7.15 16.21
CA HIS A 174 12.07 -6.66 17.30
C HIS A 174 11.48 -6.05 18.58
N GLU A 175 10.17 -5.96 18.77
CA GLU A 175 9.63 -5.90 20.14
C GLU A 175 9.40 -7.34 20.60
N GLU A 176 9.96 -7.73 21.74
CA GLU A 176 9.55 -8.97 22.41
C GLU A 176 8.03 -9.04 22.32
N PRO A 177 7.45 -10.10 21.75
CA PRO A 177 6.01 -10.19 21.65
C PRO A 177 5.50 -10.27 23.09
N ALA A 178 5.05 -9.13 23.63
CA ALA A 178 4.24 -9.15 24.82
C ALA A 178 3.12 -10.17 24.53
N PRO A 179 3.03 -11.27 25.29
CA PRO A 179 2.21 -12.41 24.90
C PRO A 179 0.76 -11.95 24.66
N GLY A 180 0.28 -12.11 23.42
CA GLY A 180 -1.09 -11.82 23.02
C GLY A 180 -1.35 -10.49 22.28
N ARG A 181 -0.36 -9.87 21.63
CA ARG A 181 -0.56 -8.64 20.83
C ARG A 181 -0.60 -8.78 19.30
N SER A 182 -0.48 -9.98 18.73
CA SER A 182 -0.52 -10.12 17.26
C SER A 182 -1.94 -9.86 16.72
N THR A 183 -2.10 -8.77 15.97
CA THR A 183 -3.31 -8.50 15.21
C THR A 183 -3.54 -9.60 14.18
N VAL A 184 -4.74 -10.16 14.17
CA VAL A 184 -5.19 -11.13 13.18
C VAL A 184 -6.13 -10.43 12.23
N PHE A 185 -6.07 -10.77 10.95
CA PHE A 185 -6.92 -10.20 9.94
C PHE A 185 -7.70 -11.28 9.23
N GLY A 186 -8.95 -10.98 8.89
CA GLY A 186 -9.71 -11.72 7.88
C GLY A 186 -9.78 -10.87 6.63
N TYR A 187 -9.64 -11.48 5.45
CA TYR A 187 -9.75 -10.77 4.19
C TYR A 187 -10.55 -11.55 3.15
N THR A 188 -11.08 -10.84 2.17
CA THR A 188 -11.68 -11.37 0.95
C THR A 188 -11.17 -10.56 -0.22
N ARG A 189 -10.68 -11.25 -1.25
CA ARG A 189 -10.30 -10.67 -2.53
C ARG A 189 -11.19 -11.19 -3.65
N THR A 190 -11.44 -10.33 -4.63
CA THR A 190 -12.21 -10.65 -5.83
C THR A 190 -11.75 -9.79 -7.01
N ARG A 191 -12.37 -9.99 -8.17
CA ARG A 191 -12.23 -9.15 -9.35
C ARG A 191 -13.52 -8.36 -9.53
N LEU A 192 -13.41 -7.06 -9.80
CA LEU A 192 -14.56 -6.23 -10.07
C LEU A 192 -15.18 -6.58 -11.43
N PRO A 193 -16.49 -6.88 -11.49
CA PRO A 193 -17.19 -7.03 -12.75
C PRO A 193 -17.10 -5.76 -13.59
N GLY A 194 -16.89 -5.90 -14.90
CA GLY A 194 -16.83 -4.79 -15.85
C GLY A 194 -15.46 -4.13 -15.98
N THR A 195 -14.76 -3.83 -14.88
CA THR A 195 -13.41 -3.23 -14.94
C THR A 195 -12.30 -4.26 -14.89
N GLY A 196 -12.54 -5.41 -14.27
CA GLY A 196 -11.52 -6.43 -14.06
C GLY A 196 -10.47 -6.06 -13.01
N GLU A 197 -10.61 -4.97 -12.27
CA GLU A 197 -9.63 -4.58 -11.25
C GLU A 197 -9.67 -5.54 -10.05
N HIS A 198 -8.53 -5.73 -9.40
CA HIS A 198 -8.44 -6.47 -8.14
C HIS A 198 -9.08 -5.64 -7.04
N LEU A 199 -9.92 -6.28 -6.22
CA LEU A 199 -10.49 -5.67 -5.02
C LEU A 199 -10.16 -6.57 -3.83
N CYS A 200 -9.67 -5.99 -2.74
CA CYS A 200 -9.56 -6.68 -1.46
C CYS A 200 -10.24 -5.87 -0.36
N MET A 201 -10.89 -6.57 0.56
CA MET A 201 -11.37 -6.04 1.81
C MET A 201 -10.75 -6.83 2.96
N ALA A 202 -10.35 -6.13 4.01
CA ALA A 202 -9.77 -6.70 5.21
C ALA A 202 -10.42 -6.15 6.48
N VAL A 203 -10.49 -6.98 7.51
CA VAL A 203 -10.94 -6.62 8.85
C VAL A 203 -9.89 -7.07 9.85
N ALA A 204 -9.46 -6.16 10.73
CA ALA A 204 -8.53 -6.43 11.80
C ALA A 204 -9.27 -6.84 13.09
N PHE A 205 -8.74 -7.85 13.77
CA PHE A 205 -9.28 -8.42 15.00
C PHE A 205 -8.28 -8.35 16.14
N ARG A 206 -8.78 -8.05 17.35
CA ARG A 206 -8.06 -8.33 18.59
C ARG A 206 -8.10 -9.81 18.89
N ARG A 207 -6.93 -10.41 19.10
CA ARG A 207 -6.82 -11.78 19.62
C ARG A 207 -7.08 -11.76 21.14
N PRO A 208 -7.84 -12.71 21.70
CA PRO A 208 -7.83 -12.96 23.14
C PRO A 208 -6.43 -13.40 23.57
N THR A 209 -5.91 -12.84 24.66
CA THR A 209 -4.60 -13.18 25.21
C THR A 209 -4.62 -14.59 25.81
N THR A 210 -3.63 -15.43 25.48
CA THR A 210 -3.31 -16.67 26.21
C THR A 210 -1.78 -16.76 26.31
N PRO A 211 -1.19 -17.02 27.49
CA PRO A 211 0.24 -16.84 27.72
C PRO A 211 1.04 -18.14 27.47
N THR A 212 2.12 -18.10 26.67
CA THR A 212 3.31 -18.99 26.85
C THR A 212 4.55 -18.65 25.97
N SER A 213 5.71 -18.60 26.67
CA SER A 213 7.16 -18.90 26.43
C SER A 213 7.57 -19.80 25.23
N THR A 214 8.79 -19.88 24.61
CA THR A 214 10.18 -19.36 24.79
C THR A 214 11.03 -19.56 23.48
N ASP A 215 12.25 -18.98 23.43
CA ASP A 215 13.18 -18.62 22.31
C ASP A 215 14.07 -19.68 21.59
N ALA A 216 14.68 -19.28 20.44
CA ALA A 216 16.14 -19.33 20.12
C ALA A 216 16.53 -18.62 18.76
N PRO A 217 17.76 -18.06 18.56
CA PRO A 217 18.15 -17.23 17.38
C PRO A 217 19.25 -17.81 16.45
N MET A 218 19.44 -17.27 15.22
CA MET A 218 20.74 -17.35 14.49
C MET A 218 20.92 -16.39 13.26
N HIS A 219 22.19 -16.19 12.90
CA HIS A 219 22.89 -15.08 12.21
C HIS A 219 22.84 -15.01 10.65
N SER A 220 23.33 -13.87 10.10
CA SER A 220 23.44 -13.49 8.67
C SER A 220 24.87 -13.57 8.08
N LEU A 221 24.99 -13.62 6.74
CA LEU A 221 26.24 -13.76 5.92
C LEU A 221 26.54 -12.49 5.06
N PRO A 222 27.81 -12.29 4.57
CA PRO A 222 28.26 -11.03 3.94
C PRO A 222 28.26 -11.04 2.39
N ARG A 223 28.36 -9.83 1.80
CA ARG A 223 28.42 -9.53 0.34
C ARG A 223 29.72 -8.84 -0.07
N ARG A 224 29.92 -8.71 -1.39
CA ARG A 224 31.19 -8.56 -2.14
C ARG A 224 31.24 -7.20 -2.87
N ASN A 225 32.42 -6.56 -2.89
CA ASN A 225 32.67 -5.22 -3.47
C ASN A 225 32.74 -5.17 -5.01
N MET A 226 32.22 -4.08 -5.60
CA MET A 226 32.61 -3.50 -6.91
C MET A 226 32.42 -1.97 -6.92
N SER A 227 33.01 -1.30 -7.93
CA SER A 227 33.55 0.07 -7.97
C SER A 227 32.59 1.27 -7.88
N THR A 228 33.12 2.37 -7.34
CA THR A 228 32.50 3.67 -7.03
C THR A 228 32.37 4.61 -8.24
N GLN A 229 31.14 4.93 -8.63
CA GLN A 229 30.78 6.17 -9.33
C GLN A 229 29.91 7.03 -8.39
N GLU A 230 30.06 8.35 -8.46
CA GLU A 230 29.30 9.29 -7.64
C GLU A 230 27.87 9.42 -8.19
N ILE A 231 26.85 9.11 -7.38
CA ILE A 231 25.44 9.18 -7.80
C ILE A 231 25.01 10.64 -7.84
N THR A 232 24.61 11.12 -9.01
CA THR A 232 24.12 12.49 -9.21
C THR A 232 22.60 12.56 -9.24
N PHE A 233 22.04 13.76 -9.01
CA PHE A 233 20.60 14.00 -9.13
C PHE A 233 20.11 13.71 -10.55
N ASP A 234 20.87 14.10 -11.58
CA ASP A 234 20.48 13.96 -12.98
C ASP A 234 20.32 12.47 -13.37
N GLU A 235 21.22 11.60 -12.94
CA GLU A 235 21.11 10.14 -13.15
C GLU A 235 19.87 9.54 -12.49
N VAL A 236 19.57 9.97 -11.25
CA VAL A 236 18.37 9.52 -10.52
C VAL A 236 17.09 10.03 -11.20
N ALA A 237 17.09 11.30 -11.63
CA ALA A 237 15.96 11.91 -12.32
C ALA A 237 15.70 11.27 -13.69
N GLU A 238 16.75 10.97 -14.47
CA GLU A 238 16.64 10.23 -15.74
C GLU A 238 16.02 8.84 -15.54
N ARG A 239 16.44 8.13 -14.50
CA ARG A 239 15.89 6.80 -14.19
C ARG A 239 14.42 6.86 -13.80
N ILE A 240 14.04 7.80 -12.93
CA ILE A 240 12.65 8.00 -12.52
C ILE A 240 11.79 8.43 -13.71
N SER A 241 12.32 9.32 -14.57
CA SER A 241 11.68 9.71 -15.83
C SER A 241 11.41 8.51 -16.73
N ALA A 242 12.39 7.60 -16.87
CA ALA A 242 12.25 6.39 -17.67
C ALA A 242 11.23 5.40 -17.09
N THR A 243 11.28 5.11 -15.79
CA THR A 243 10.39 4.14 -15.13
C THR A 243 8.95 4.65 -15.03
N LEU A 244 8.76 5.92 -14.64
CA LEU A 244 7.43 6.50 -14.41
C LEU A 244 6.86 7.27 -15.60
N SER A 245 7.62 7.35 -16.70
CA SER A 245 7.24 8.12 -17.90
C SER A 245 6.94 9.61 -17.62
N ILE A 246 7.64 10.22 -16.65
CA ILE A 246 7.51 11.64 -16.31
C ILE A 246 8.58 12.44 -17.07
N PRO A 247 8.24 13.54 -17.76
CA PRO A 247 9.23 14.37 -18.42
C PRO A 247 10.30 14.88 -17.44
N LEU A 248 11.58 14.68 -17.78
CA LEU A 248 12.74 15.06 -16.94
C LEU A 248 12.68 16.53 -16.45
N ALA A 249 12.22 17.45 -17.31
CA ALA A 249 12.08 18.88 -16.97
C ALA A 249 11.09 19.18 -15.82
N LYS A 250 10.27 18.20 -15.40
CA LYS A 250 9.34 18.32 -14.27
C LYS A 250 9.91 17.77 -12.96
N LEU A 251 11.07 17.12 -13.01
CA LEU A 251 11.72 16.52 -11.85
C LEU A 251 12.72 17.52 -11.27
N THR A 252 12.48 17.95 -10.04
CA THR A 252 13.38 18.82 -9.27
C THR A 252 13.70 18.16 -7.94
N PRO A 253 14.76 18.58 -7.23
CA PRO A 253 15.06 18.06 -5.90
C PRO A 253 13.89 18.19 -4.91
N THR A 254 13.01 19.18 -5.12
CA THR A 254 11.84 19.43 -4.28
C THR A 254 10.58 18.70 -4.72
N THR A 255 10.58 17.98 -5.84
CA THR A 255 9.44 17.14 -6.26
C THR A 255 9.19 16.07 -5.20
N THR A 256 7.97 16.03 -4.66
CA THR A 256 7.63 15.09 -3.59
C THR A 256 7.41 13.69 -4.15
N LEU A 257 7.72 12.64 -3.37
CA LEU A 257 7.46 11.26 -3.82
C LEU A 257 5.98 10.99 -4.12
N ALA A 258 5.08 11.71 -3.43
CA ALA A 258 3.65 11.64 -3.66
C ALA A 258 3.22 12.23 -5.02
N ASP A 259 4.00 13.16 -5.58
CA ASP A 259 3.72 13.77 -6.89
C ASP A 259 4.32 12.96 -8.05
N LEU A 260 5.25 12.03 -7.77
CA LEU A 260 5.95 11.23 -8.78
C LEU A 260 5.16 10.02 -9.24
N ALA A 261 4.37 9.41 -8.37
CA ALA A 261 3.70 8.16 -8.68
C ALA A 261 2.20 8.33 -8.53
N ALA A 262 1.44 7.87 -9.53
CA ALA A 262 -0.01 7.88 -9.48
C ALA A 262 -0.57 6.96 -8.37
N ASP A 263 0.22 5.97 -7.94
CA ASP A 263 -0.09 5.07 -6.84
C ASP A 263 1.18 4.59 -6.10
N SER A 264 0.98 3.98 -4.93
CA SER A 264 2.05 3.51 -4.05
C SER A 264 2.86 2.34 -4.63
N PHE A 265 2.32 1.58 -5.59
CA PHE A 265 3.02 0.46 -6.22
C PHE A 265 4.05 0.97 -7.23
N MET A 266 3.66 1.95 -8.05
CA MET A 266 4.56 2.62 -9.01
C MET A 266 5.75 3.27 -8.27
N LEU A 267 5.51 3.84 -7.10
CA LEU A 267 6.60 4.38 -6.27
C LEU A 267 7.58 3.28 -5.85
N VAL A 268 7.08 2.12 -5.42
CA VAL A 268 7.95 0.99 -5.07
C VAL A 268 8.70 0.48 -6.31
N GLU A 269 8.05 0.39 -7.48
CA GLU A 269 8.71 0.05 -8.76
C GLU A 269 9.88 0.98 -9.08
N ALA A 270 9.67 2.30 -9.00
CA ALA A 270 10.75 3.27 -9.20
C ALA A 270 11.88 3.07 -8.19
N VAL A 271 11.56 2.80 -6.93
CA VAL A 271 12.59 2.52 -5.91
C VAL A 271 13.35 1.22 -6.19
N VAL A 272 12.67 0.16 -6.67
CA VAL A 272 13.31 -1.11 -7.06
C VAL A 272 14.31 -0.86 -8.19
N ASP A 273 13.90 -0.11 -9.19
CA ASP A 273 14.75 0.25 -10.32
C ASP A 273 15.99 1.04 -9.89
N LEU A 274 15.83 2.00 -8.96
CA LEU A 274 16.95 2.77 -8.42
C LEU A 274 17.90 1.89 -7.58
N GLN A 275 17.35 0.99 -6.75
CA GLN A 275 18.17 0.07 -5.96
C GLN A 275 19.05 -0.81 -6.83
N GLU A 276 18.55 -1.29 -7.96
CA GLU A 276 19.30 -2.15 -8.87
C GLU A 276 20.31 -1.38 -9.72
N GLU A 277 19.94 -0.21 -10.23
CA GLU A 277 20.85 0.64 -10.99
C GLU A 277 22.05 1.06 -10.14
N PHE A 278 21.80 1.40 -8.88
CA PHE A 278 22.84 1.95 -8.01
C PHE A 278 23.45 0.91 -7.05
N ASP A 279 23.07 -0.36 -7.15
CA ASP A 279 23.47 -1.46 -6.25
C ASP A 279 23.33 -1.09 -4.76
N THR A 280 22.16 -0.53 -4.41
CA THR A 280 21.83 -0.12 -3.04
C THR A 280 20.64 -0.92 -2.51
N MET A 281 20.55 -1.05 -1.19
CA MET A 281 19.42 -1.70 -0.52
C MET A 281 18.83 -0.76 0.52
N PHE A 282 17.59 -0.34 0.32
CA PHE A 282 16.79 0.40 1.30
C PHE A 282 15.77 -0.51 1.95
N THR A 283 15.58 -0.30 3.23
CA THR A 283 14.42 -0.77 3.96
C THR A 283 13.20 0.12 3.68
N GLN A 284 11.98 -0.40 3.85
CA GLN A 284 10.77 0.45 3.76
C GLN A 284 10.76 1.57 4.81
N THR A 285 11.41 1.38 5.95
CA THR A 285 11.56 2.44 6.99
C THR A 285 12.36 3.61 6.47
N GLN A 286 13.51 3.37 5.85
CA GLN A 286 14.32 4.43 5.24
C GLN A 286 13.55 5.18 4.14
N LEU A 287 12.76 4.46 3.33
CA LEU A 287 11.92 5.07 2.30
C LEU A 287 10.79 5.94 2.88
N ARG A 288 10.29 5.61 4.07
CA ARG A 288 9.24 6.41 4.74
C ARG A 288 9.75 7.77 5.21
N GLU A 289 11.04 7.88 5.48
CA GLU A 289 11.67 9.14 5.91
C GLU A 289 11.98 10.06 4.73
N VAL A 290 11.91 9.56 3.49
CA VAL A 290 12.15 10.34 2.28
C VAL A 290 10.85 10.99 1.80
N THR A 291 10.87 12.31 1.70
CA THR A 291 9.71 13.13 1.30
C THR A 291 9.82 13.58 -0.15
N ASN A 292 11.03 13.85 -0.63
CA ASN A 292 11.29 14.43 -1.96
C ASN A 292 12.47 13.75 -2.67
N LEU A 293 12.65 14.07 -3.95
CA LEU A 293 13.73 13.50 -4.77
C LEU A 293 15.14 13.83 -4.26
N GLY A 294 15.36 15.02 -3.70
CA GLY A 294 16.66 15.39 -3.13
C GLY A 294 17.05 14.45 -1.98
N GLU A 295 16.12 14.23 -1.05
CA GLU A 295 16.31 13.30 0.08
C GLU A 295 16.51 11.84 -0.40
N LEU A 296 15.89 11.45 -1.52
CA LEU A 296 16.08 10.12 -2.12
C LEU A 296 17.51 9.95 -2.65
N VAL A 297 18.05 10.98 -3.32
CA VAL A 297 19.44 11.00 -3.80
C VAL A 297 20.41 10.94 -2.62
N GLU A 298 20.16 11.71 -1.57
CA GLU A 298 20.98 11.66 -0.34
C GLU A 298 20.92 10.27 0.32
N LEU A 299 19.76 9.61 0.33
CA LEU A 299 19.63 8.25 0.83
C LEU A 299 20.43 7.25 -0.02
N LEU A 300 20.37 7.35 -1.35
CA LEU A 300 21.15 6.55 -2.30
C LEU A 300 22.66 6.69 -2.03
N GLN A 301 23.13 7.93 -1.88
CA GLN A 301 24.53 8.22 -1.58
C GLN A 301 24.96 7.63 -0.22
N ARG A 302 24.17 7.84 0.84
CA ARG A 302 24.48 7.32 2.20
C ARG A 302 24.52 5.79 2.26
N SER A 303 23.65 5.13 1.50
CA SER A 303 23.51 3.67 1.53
C SER A 303 24.66 2.97 0.78
N ARG A 304 25.28 3.66 -0.19
CA ARG A 304 26.56 3.21 -0.78
C ARG A 304 27.70 3.29 0.23
N VAL A 305 27.85 4.42 0.93
CA VAL A 305 28.93 4.62 1.91
C VAL A 305 28.91 3.57 3.03
N THR A 306 27.72 3.15 3.47
CA THR A 306 27.57 2.09 4.50
C THR A 306 27.77 0.68 3.96
N SER A 307 27.74 0.49 2.65
CA SER A 307 28.04 -0.79 2.00
C SER A 307 29.55 -0.95 1.68
N ASP A 308 30.29 0.16 1.64
CA ASP A 308 31.73 0.23 1.38
C ASP A 308 32.62 0.17 2.65
N ALA A 309 32.03 0.26 3.85
CA ALA A 309 32.71 0.23 5.17
C ALA A 309 32.59 -1.13 5.86
#